data_AF-A0A9D7WS56-F1
#
_entry.id   AF-A0A9D7WS56-F1
#
_cell.length_a   1.000
_cell.length_b   1.000
_cell.length_c   1.000
_cell.angle_alpha   90.00
_cell.angle_beta   90.00
_cell.angle_gamma   90.00
#
_symmetry.space_group_name_H-M   'P 1'
#
loop_
_entity.id
_entity.type
_entity.pdbx_description
1 polymer ?
#
loop_
_entity_poly.entity_id
_entity_poly.type
_entity_poly.pdbx_seq_one_letter_code
_entity_poly.pdbx_strand_id
1 'polypeptide(L)'
;MSVGVQALDDDHKILVGCLNDFIDACENDEGILVTDSIFSILLDYTGYHFAREEKVMEVCGYKGLAAHKELHQALAEKVVENRTRFVLNRDGELDEEVRQFLLHWLQKHILGCDMDYASDCAGKEKEIAAALESR
;
A
#
# COMPACT_ATOMS: atom_id res chain seq x y z
N MET A 1 1.48 -9.29 -9.81
CA MET A 1 0.90 -9.29 -8.46
C MET A 1 -0.58 -9.49 -8.67
N SER A 2 -1.12 -10.61 -8.22
CA SER A 2 -2.55 -10.88 -8.34
C SER A 2 -3.00 -11.74 -7.17
N VAL A 3 -3.99 -11.25 -6.43
CA VAL A 3 -4.67 -11.99 -5.36
C VAL A 3 -5.96 -12.65 -5.87
N GLY A 4 -6.19 -12.62 -7.20
CA GLY A 4 -7.39 -13.15 -7.84
C GLY A 4 -8.61 -12.23 -7.72
N VAL A 5 -8.45 -11.04 -7.15
CA VAL A 5 -9.49 -10.01 -7.03
C VAL A 5 -9.08 -8.81 -7.85
N GLN A 6 -9.67 -8.63 -9.03
CA GLN A 6 -9.28 -7.62 -10.01
C GLN A 6 -9.15 -6.22 -9.40
N ALA A 7 -10.07 -5.84 -8.52
CA ALA A 7 -10.04 -4.53 -7.89
C ALA A 7 -8.82 -4.34 -6.98
N LEU A 8 -8.35 -5.37 -6.27
CA LEU A 8 -7.14 -5.28 -5.44
C LEU A 8 -5.88 -5.33 -6.31
N ASP A 9 -5.88 -6.13 -7.37
CA ASP A 9 -4.80 -6.18 -8.35
C ASP A 9 -4.58 -4.82 -9.04
N ASP A 10 -5.66 -4.06 -9.26
CA ASP A 10 -5.59 -2.70 -9.81
C ASP A 10 -5.09 -1.69 -8.77
N ASP A 11 -5.47 -1.84 -7.50
CA ASP A 11 -4.90 -1.03 -6.41
C ASP A 11 -3.39 -1.23 -6.31
N HIS A 12 -2.91 -2.48 -6.40
CA HIS A 12 -1.47 -2.79 -6.39
C HIS A 12 -0.70 -2.09 -7.51
N LYS A 13 -1.27 -2.01 -8.72
CA LYS A 13 -0.66 -1.28 -9.84
C LYS A 13 -0.59 0.21 -9.56
N ILE A 14 -1.63 0.78 -8.95
CA ILE A 14 -1.66 2.20 -8.60
C ILE A 14 -0.60 2.50 -7.53
N LEU A 15 -0.50 1.68 -6.48
CA LEU A 15 0.53 1.84 -5.45
C LEU A 15 1.95 1.77 -6.02
N VAL A 16 2.22 0.79 -6.89
CA VAL A 16 3.51 0.69 -7.58
C VAL A 16 3.76 1.89 -8.47
N GLY A 17 2.75 2.39 -9.18
CA GLY A 17 2.83 3.61 -9.98
C GLY A 17 3.21 4.82 -9.14
N CYS A 18 2.49 5.08 -8.05
CA CYS A 18 2.78 6.19 -7.13
C CYS A 18 4.19 6.10 -6.51
N LEU A 19 4.66 4.88 -6.23
CA LEU A 19 6.02 4.66 -5.73
C LEU A 19 7.07 5.02 -6.78
N ASN A 20 6.87 4.61 -8.03
CA ASN A 20 7.77 4.97 -9.12
C ASN A 20 7.78 6.49 -9.35
N ASP A 21 6.61 7.13 -9.39
CA ASP A 21 6.49 8.58 -9.54
C ASP A 21 7.22 9.33 -8.41
N PHE A 22 7.15 8.81 -7.17
CA PHE A 22 7.85 9.39 -6.03
C PHE A 22 9.37 9.30 -6.18
N ILE A 23 9.87 8.13 -6.59
CA ILE A 23 11.31 7.90 -6.81
C ILE A 23 11.81 8.80 -7.94
N ASP A 24 11.09 8.84 -9.06
CA ASP A 24 11.46 9.68 -10.21
C ASP A 24 11.48 11.16 -9.84
N ALA A 25 10.50 11.64 -9.08
CA ALA A 25 10.47 13.03 -8.61
C ALA A 25 11.64 13.37 -7.67
N CYS A 26 12.10 12.40 -6.87
CA CYS A 26 13.29 12.56 -6.03
C CYS A 26 14.59 12.55 -6.86
N GLU A 27 14.71 11.65 -7.84
CA GLU A 27 15.90 11.53 -8.69
C GLU A 27 16.08 12.72 -9.63
N ASN A 28 14.98 13.35 -10.06
CA ASN A 28 14.97 14.51 -10.93
C ASN A 28 14.99 15.87 -10.18
N ASP A 29 15.07 15.86 -8.84
CA ASP A 29 15.04 17.06 -7.99
C ASP A 29 13.85 17.99 -8.31
N GLU A 30 12.65 17.41 -8.45
CA GLU A 30 11.42 18.17 -8.76
C GLU A 30 10.95 19.06 -7.59
N GLY A 31 11.65 18.99 -6.46
CA GLY A 31 11.45 19.82 -5.28
C GLY A 31 10.48 19.23 -4.25
N ILE A 32 10.60 19.72 -3.02
CA ILE A 32 9.91 19.17 -1.84
C ILE A 32 8.38 19.20 -1.92
N LEU A 33 7.80 20.20 -2.61
CA LEU A 33 6.35 20.33 -2.74
C LEU A 33 5.75 19.25 -3.64
N VAL A 34 6.43 18.94 -4.75
CA VAL A 34 5.98 17.91 -5.69
C VAL A 34 6.12 16.54 -5.05
N THR A 35 7.30 16.24 -4.51
CA THR A 35 7.59 14.96 -3.85
C THR A 35 6.70 14.70 -2.63
N ASP A 36 6.43 15.69 -1.77
CA ASP A 36 5.50 15.54 -0.63
C ASP A 36 4.05 15.31 -1.10
N SER A 37 3.64 15.91 -2.22
CA SER A 37 2.30 15.68 -2.78
C SER A 37 2.12 14.24 -3.25
N ILE A 38 3.13 13.67 -3.91
CA ILE A 38 3.12 12.27 -4.36
C ILE A 38 3.17 11.32 -3.15
N PHE A 39 4.00 11.62 -2.15
CA PHE A 39 4.05 10.85 -0.90
C PHE A 39 2.68 10.86 -0.20
N SER A 40 2.02 12.01 -0.13
CA SER A 40 0.69 12.13 0.48
C SER A 40 -0.35 11.26 -0.24
N ILE A 41 -0.32 11.23 -1.58
CA ILE A 41 -1.17 10.34 -2.38
C ILE A 41 -0.87 8.87 -2.06
N LEU A 42 0.41 8.49 -1.99
CA LEU A 42 0.82 7.12 -1.65
C LEU A 42 0.29 6.71 -0.26
N LEU A 43 0.37 7.60 0.73
CA LEU A 43 -0.11 7.36 2.09
C LEU A 43 -1.63 7.15 2.13
N ASP A 44 -2.38 8.07 1.53
CA ASP A 44 -3.85 8.01 1.49
C ASP A 44 -4.32 6.73 0.76
N TYR A 45 -3.68 6.42 -0.37
CA TYR A 45 -4.04 5.26 -1.17
C TYR A 45 -3.66 3.93 -0.51
N THR A 46 -2.56 3.89 0.25
CA THR A 46 -2.18 2.72 1.07
C THR A 46 -3.26 2.42 2.11
N GLY A 47 -3.74 3.44 2.83
CA GLY A 47 -4.82 3.26 3.81
C GLY A 47 -6.13 2.78 3.18
N TYR A 48 -6.47 3.33 2.01
CA TYR A 48 -7.64 2.88 1.24
C TYR A 48 -7.52 1.42 0.79
N HIS A 49 -6.35 1.03 0.27
CA HIS A 49 -6.08 -0.33 -0.17
C HIS A 49 -6.18 -1.34 0.98
N PHE A 50 -5.50 -1.08 2.10
CA PHE A 50 -5.56 -1.93 3.30
C PHE A 50 -6.98 -2.16 3.79
N ALA A 51 -7.80 -1.11 3.86
CA ALA A 51 -9.19 -1.23 4.28
C ALA A 51 -10.01 -2.13 3.35
N ARG A 52 -9.72 -2.12 2.04
CA ARG A 52 -10.37 -2.99 1.07
C ARG A 52 -9.90 -4.44 1.19
N GLU A 53 -8.60 -4.67 1.35
CA GLU A 53 -8.08 -6.02 1.59
C GLU A 53 -8.66 -6.63 2.85
N GLU A 54 -8.73 -5.87 3.94
CA GLU A 54 -9.34 -6.33 5.20
C GLU A 54 -10.80 -6.72 5.03
N LYS A 55 -11.56 -5.95 4.24
CA LYS A 55 -12.95 -6.24 3.92
C LYS A 55 -13.07 -7.52 3.08
N VAL A 56 -12.18 -7.71 2.11
CA VAL A 56 -12.11 -8.93 1.30
C VAL A 56 -11.75 -10.13 2.17
N MET A 57 -10.72 -10.03 3.01
CA MET A 57 -10.29 -11.08 3.93
C MET A 57 -11.41 -11.47 4.91
N GLU A 58 -12.18 -10.51 5.42
CA GLU A 58 -13.33 -10.76 6.29
C GLU A 58 -14.41 -11.56 5.59
N VAL A 59 -14.82 -11.14 4.38
CA VAL A 59 -15.83 -11.83 3.57
C VAL A 59 -15.36 -13.22 3.16
N CYS A 60 -14.06 -13.36 2.89
CA CYS A 60 -13.45 -14.64 2.55
C CYS A 60 -13.24 -15.53 3.78
N GLY A 61 -13.43 -15.04 5.00
CA GLY A 61 -13.21 -15.82 6.22
C GLY A 61 -11.74 -16.21 6.42
N TYR A 62 -10.81 -15.37 5.97
CA TYR A 62 -9.38 -15.60 6.13
C TYR A 62 -9.02 -15.63 7.63
N LYS A 63 -8.46 -16.75 8.09
CA LYS A 63 -8.15 -16.96 9.51
C LYS A 63 -7.04 -16.05 10.04
N GLY A 64 -6.16 -15.58 9.16
CA GLY A 64 -5.04 -14.71 9.50
C GLY A 64 -5.40 -13.22 9.57
N LEU A 65 -6.68 -12.84 9.41
CA LEU A 65 -7.11 -11.44 9.33
C LEU A 65 -6.57 -10.58 10.48
N ALA A 66 -6.67 -11.04 11.73
CA ALA A 66 -6.23 -10.25 12.89
C ALA A 66 -4.73 -9.90 12.81
N ALA A 67 -3.87 -10.89 12.49
CA ALA A 67 -2.44 -10.66 12.33
C ALA A 67 -2.12 -9.77 11.12
N HIS A 68 -2.91 -9.89 10.04
CA HIS A 68 -2.75 -9.06 8.86
C HIS A 68 -3.12 -7.59 9.14
N LYS A 69 -4.16 -7.33 9.94
CA LYS A 69 -4.51 -5.97 10.40
C LYS A 69 -3.41 -5.34 11.25
N GLU A 70 -2.80 -6.11 12.15
CA GLU A 70 -1.66 -5.62 12.95
C GLU A 70 -0.47 -5.27 12.05
N LEU A 71 -0.22 -6.07 11.02
CA LEU A 71 0.78 -5.75 9.99
C LEU A 71 0.43 -4.43 9.28
N HIS A 72 -0.79 -4.27 8.76
CA HIS A 72 -1.24 -3.02 8.12
C HIS A 72 -1.06 -1.80 9.02
N GLN A 73 -1.43 -1.92 10.30
CA GLN A 73 -1.27 -0.83 11.25
C GLN A 73 0.20 -0.44 11.42
N ALA A 74 1.09 -1.40 11.63
CA ALA A 74 2.52 -1.14 11.79
C ALA A 74 3.12 -0.49 10.52
N LEU A 75 2.63 -0.88 9.35
CA LEU A 75 3.06 -0.31 8.07
C LEU A 75 2.57 1.13 7.89
N ALA A 76 1.29 1.39 8.17
CA ALA A 76 0.72 2.73 8.12
C ALA A 76 1.47 3.70 9.06
N GLU A 77 1.76 3.26 10.29
CA GLU A 77 2.57 4.03 11.25
C GLU A 77 3.96 4.34 10.69
N LYS A 78 4.61 3.36 10.05
CA LYS A 78 5.95 3.55 9.48
C LYS A 78 5.97 4.47 8.26
N VAL A 79 4.92 4.43 7.42
CA VAL A 79 4.75 5.36 6.30
C VAL A 79 4.61 6.80 6.81
N VAL A 80 3.82 7.04 7.86
CA VAL A 80 3.65 8.35 8.49
C VAL A 80 4.98 8.87 9.10
N GLU A 81 5.71 7.99 9.79
CA GLU A 81 7.04 8.31 10.35
C GLU A 81 8.00 8.76 9.24
N ASN A 82 8.06 8.00 8.15
CA ASN A 82 8.95 8.30 7.02
C ASN A 82 8.56 9.57 6.27
N ARG A 83 7.26 9.86 6.12
CA ARG A 83 6.82 11.15 5.57
C ARG A 83 7.30 12.30 6.45
N THR A 84 7.18 12.16 7.77
CA THR A 84 7.62 13.20 8.71
C THR A 84 9.12 13.43 8.60
N ARG A 85 9.93 12.35 8.53
CA ARG A 85 11.38 12.44 8.31
C ARG A 85 11.71 13.14 6.99
N PHE A 86 11.02 12.77 5.91
CA PHE A 86 11.20 13.34 4.58
C PHE A 86 10.93 14.84 4.56
N VAL A 87 9.78 15.29 5.07
CA VAL A 87 9.41 16.71 5.11
C VAL A 87 10.35 17.54 5.99
N LEU A 88 10.89 16.95 7.06
CA LEU A 88 11.85 17.62 7.94
C LEU A 88 13.28 17.63 7.37
N ASN A 89 13.57 16.83 6.34
CA ASN A 89 14.86 16.86 5.66
C ASN A 89 14.96 18.10 4.76
N ARG A 90 15.63 19.14 5.28
CA ARG A 90 15.77 20.44 4.59
C ARG A 90 16.74 20.41 3.41
N ASP A 91 17.53 19.35 3.29
CA ASP A 91 18.53 19.20 2.24
C ASP A 91 17.91 18.66 0.93
N GLY A 92 16.62 18.26 0.95
CA GLY A 92 15.87 17.85 -0.24
C GLY A 92 16.21 16.45 -0.76
N GLU A 93 17.29 15.84 -0.26
CA GLU A 93 17.68 14.49 -0.62
C GLU A 93 16.71 13.45 -0.05
N LEU A 94 16.32 12.47 -0.88
CA LEU A 94 15.60 11.31 -0.42
C LEU A 94 16.50 10.48 0.50
N ASP A 95 16.13 10.41 1.78
CA ASP A 95 16.80 9.56 2.75
C ASP A 95 16.79 8.10 2.24
N GLU A 96 17.97 7.50 2.14
CA GLU A 96 18.14 6.13 1.68
C GLU A 96 17.27 5.16 2.47
N GLU A 97 17.10 5.38 3.78
CA GLU A 97 16.24 4.54 4.60
C GLU A 97 14.76 4.64 4.21
N VAL A 98 14.29 5.83 3.84
CA VAL A 98 12.91 6.06 3.39
C VAL A 98 12.71 5.38 2.03
N ARG A 99 13.67 5.52 1.11
CA ARG A 99 13.65 4.84 -0.19
C ARG A 99 13.60 3.33 -0.03
N GLN A 100 14.53 2.78 0.76
CA GLN A 100 14.63 1.35 0.99
C GLN A 100 13.40 0.81 1.69
N PHE A 101 12.83 1.56 2.64
CA PHE A 101 11.56 1.20 3.25
C PHE A 101 10.46 1.11 2.19
N LEU A 102 10.21 2.17 1.41
CA LEU A 102 9.09 2.21 0.48
C LEU A 102 9.19 1.11 -0.60
N LEU A 103 10.39 0.89 -1.16
CA LEU A 103 10.65 -0.17 -2.14
C LEU A 103 10.47 -1.57 -1.56
N HIS A 104 11.13 -1.87 -0.44
CA HIS A 104 11.09 -3.20 0.13
C HIS A 104 9.75 -3.53 0.78
N TRP A 105 9.13 -2.55 1.43
CA TRP A 105 7.86 -2.74 2.12
C TRP A 105 6.78 -3.12 1.12
N LEU A 106 6.51 -2.26 0.13
CA LEU A 106 5.40 -2.45 -0.81
C LEU A 106 5.58 -3.77 -1.57
N GLN A 107 6.81 -4.05 -1.99
CA GLN A 107 7.13 -5.29 -2.68
C GLN A 107 6.95 -6.53 -1.79
N LYS A 108 7.46 -6.51 -0.55
CA LYS A 108 7.41 -7.67 0.36
C LYS A 108 6.00 -7.94 0.86
N HIS A 109 5.25 -6.90 1.14
CA HIS A 109 3.86 -7.01 1.56
C HIS A 109 3.02 -7.59 0.42
N ILE A 110 3.03 -6.96 -0.76
CA ILE A 110 2.18 -7.40 -1.86
C ILE A 110 2.59 -8.75 -2.46
N LEU A 111 3.89 -9.02 -2.62
CA LEU A 111 4.35 -10.31 -3.17
C LEU A 111 4.37 -11.44 -2.14
N GLY A 112 4.26 -11.11 -0.86
CA GLY A 112 4.37 -12.07 0.24
C GLY A 112 3.04 -12.27 0.95
N CYS A 113 2.67 -11.28 1.76
CA CYS A 113 1.54 -11.36 2.69
C CYS A 113 0.19 -11.40 1.98
N ASP A 114 0.01 -10.64 0.90
CA ASP A 114 -1.30 -10.54 0.23
C ASP A 114 -1.66 -11.86 -0.48
N MET A 115 -0.63 -12.67 -0.81
CA MET A 115 -0.84 -13.99 -1.40
C MET A 115 -1.39 -15.00 -0.40
N ASP A 116 -1.25 -14.78 0.92
CA ASP A 116 -1.68 -15.73 1.95
C ASP A 116 -3.21 -15.89 1.99
N TYR A 117 -3.96 -14.85 1.63
CA TYR A 117 -5.43 -14.89 1.59
C TYR A 117 -6.00 -15.19 0.21
N ALA A 118 -5.18 -15.16 -0.85
CA ALA A 118 -5.64 -15.27 -2.25
C ALA A 118 -6.44 -16.57 -2.51
N SER A 119 -6.05 -17.69 -1.89
CA SER A 119 -6.79 -18.96 -2.03
C SER A 119 -8.16 -18.94 -1.38
N ASP A 120 -8.36 -18.14 -0.33
CA ASP A 120 -9.64 -18.03 0.38
C ASP A 120 -10.66 -17.19 -0.39
N CYS A 121 -10.21 -16.40 -1.37
CA CYS A 121 -11.04 -15.60 -2.28
C CYS A 121 -11.68 -16.41 -3.40
N ALA A 122 -11.13 -17.58 -3.74
CA ALA A 122 -11.60 -18.39 -4.86
C ALA A 122 -13.08 -18.83 -4.67
N GLY A 123 -13.93 -18.54 -5.66
CA GLY A 123 -15.34 -18.90 -5.64
C GLY A 123 -16.24 -17.97 -4.81
N LYS A 124 -15.73 -16.83 -4.35
CA LYS A 124 -16.48 -15.80 -3.58
C LYS A 124 -16.58 -14.47 -4.33
N GLU A 125 -16.49 -14.50 -5.65
CA GLU A 125 -16.36 -13.30 -6.48
C GLU A 125 -17.57 -12.36 -6.31
N LYS A 126 -18.77 -12.92 -6.11
CA LYS A 126 -20.00 -12.14 -5.92
C LYS A 126 -20.05 -11.47 -4.55
N GLU A 127 -19.67 -12.18 -3.50
CA GLU A 127 -19.64 -11.66 -2.13
C GLU A 127 -18.58 -10.56 -2.01
N ILE A 128 -17.40 -10.77 -2.61
CA ILE A 128 -16.31 -9.80 -2.69
C ILE A 128 -16.78 -8.53 -3.41
N ALA A 129 -17.41 -8.66 -4.59
CA ALA A 129 -17.92 -7.51 -5.34
C ALA A 129 -18.95 -6.71 -4.53
N ALA A 130 -19.93 -7.38 -3.92
CA ALA A 130 -20.95 -6.73 -3.10
C ALA A 130 -20.33 -6.01 -1.88
N ALA A 131 -19.31 -6.61 -1.27
CA ALA A 131 -18.61 -6.00 -0.15
C ALA A 131 -17.84 -4.75 -0.57
N LEU A 132 -17.12 -4.78 -1.70
CA LEU A 132 -16.37 -3.61 -2.18
C LEU A 132 -17.27 -2.47 -2.69
N GLU A 133 -18.49 -2.77 -3.15
CA GLU A 133 -19.47 -1.76 -3.58
C GLU A 133 -20.26 -1.10 -2.44
N SER A 134 -20.35 -1.77 -1.28
CA SER A 134 -21.04 -1.23 -0.10
C SER A 134 -20.25 -0.08 0.53
N ARG A 135 -20.78 1.14 0.39
CA ARG A 135 -20.27 2.38 1.00
C ARG A 135 -20.47 2.42 2.51
#